data_AF-A0A7Y5HIM0-F1
#
_entry.id   AF-A0A7Y5HIM0-F1
#
_cell.length_a   1.000
_cell.length_b   1.000
_cell.length_c   1.000
_cell.angle_alpha   90.00
_cell.angle_beta   90.00
_cell.angle_gamma   90.00
#
_symmetry.space_group_name_H-M   'P 1'
#
loop_
_entity.id
_entity.type
_entity.pdbx_description
1 polymer ?
#
loop_
_entity_poly.entity_id
_entity_poly.type
_entity_poly.pdbx_seq_one_letter_code
_entity_poly.pdbx_strand_id
1 'polypeptide(L)'
;MRFADLLRRFALDPRNAVIGEHEHHGPYMYLELMTSGTPGMDGGSIHGRPGDLLLLAGLIEERLASTRPGDRVRIEWECAAAGSFALVLDRREEGVDPASLDPLLPPAG
;
A
#
# COMPACT_ATOMS: atom_id res chain seq x y z
N MET A 1 9.72 -9.78 0.38
CA MET A 1 9.55 -8.55 -0.45
C MET A 1 8.79 -7.55 0.40
N ARG A 2 9.27 -6.29 0.53
CA ARG A 2 8.55 -5.27 1.32
C ARG A 2 7.52 -4.56 0.44
N PHE A 3 6.44 -4.06 1.04
CA PHE A 3 5.39 -3.35 0.29
C PHE A 3 5.93 -2.09 -0.42
N ALA A 4 6.86 -1.37 0.18
CA ALA A 4 7.53 -0.24 -0.48
C ALA A 4 8.33 -0.65 -1.73
N ASP A 5 8.95 -1.84 -1.74
CA ASP A 5 9.65 -2.35 -2.93
C ASP A 5 8.69 -2.62 -4.08
N LEU A 6 7.47 -3.07 -3.75
CA LEU A 6 6.41 -3.32 -4.72
C LEU A 6 6.00 -2.02 -5.43
N LEU A 7 5.73 -0.96 -4.68
CA LEU A 7 5.44 0.38 -5.23
C LEU A 7 6.57 0.89 -6.13
N ARG A 8 7.83 0.72 -5.71
CA ARG A 8 8.99 1.13 -6.51
C ARG A 8 9.10 0.34 -7.80
N ARG A 9 8.93 -0.98 -7.76
CA ARG A 9 9.01 -1.83 -8.95
C ARG A 9 7.95 -1.43 -9.96
N PHE A 10 6.72 -1.25 -9.50
CA PHE A 10 5.61 -0.80 -10.35
C PHE A 10 5.91 0.58 -10.96
N ALA A 11 6.37 1.54 -10.14
CA ALA A 11 6.63 2.90 -10.60
C ALA A 11 7.86 3.02 -11.53
N LEU A 12 8.88 2.18 -11.35
CA LEU A 12 10.10 2.20 -12.16
C LEU A 12 9.99 1.37 -13.44
N ASP A 13 8.92 0.61 -13.63
CA ASP A 13 8.68 -0.10 -14.87
C ASP A 13 8.30 0.89 -15.99
N PRO A 14 9.07 0.97 -17.09
CA PRO A 14 8.76 1.88 -18.19
C PRO A 14 7.38 1.65 -18.82
N ARG A 15 6.81 0.45 -18.70
CA ARG A 15 5.46 0.14 -19.19
C ARG A 15 4.41 0.98 -18.45
N ASN A 16 4.64 1.22 -17.16
CA ASN A 16 3.75 1.99 -16.29
C ASN A 16 3.98 3.51 -16.39
N ALA A 17 4.68 3.98 -17.43
CA ALA A 17 4.75 5.41 -17.73
C ALA A 17 3.46 5.96 -18.34
N VAL A 18 2.61 5.08 -18.88
CA VAL A 18 1.31 5.42 -19.47
C VAL A 18 0.23 5.39 -18.39
N ILE A 19 -0.70 6.35 -18.42
CA ILE A 19 -1.86 6.38 -17.52
C ILE A 19 -2.84 5.24 -17.87
N GLY A 20 -3.35 4.54 -16.85
CA GLY A 20 -4.31 3.44 -16.98
C GLY A 20 -3.71 2.04 -16.88
N GLU A 21 -2.38 1.94 -16.78
CA GLU A 21 -1.70 0.69 -16.47
C GLU A 21 -1.95 0.31 -15.02
N HIS A 22 -2.15 -0.98 -14.77
CA HIS A 22 -2.49 -1.47 -13.44
C HIS A 22 -1.99 -2.91 -13.19
N GLU A 23 -1.67 -3.19 -11.93
CA GLU A 23 -1.28 -4.51 -11.46
C GLU A 23 -2.07 -4.87 -10.20
N HIS A 24 -2.50 -6.12 -10.12
CA HIS A 24 -3.21 -6.65 -8.95
C HIS A 24 -2.25 -7.46 -8.07
N HIS A 25 -2.38 -7.32 -6.76
CA HIS A 25 -1.46 -7.89 -5.78
C HIS A 25 -2.19 -8.50 -4.57
N GLY A 26 -1.44 -9.32 -3.82
CA GLY A 26 -1.89 -9.98 -2.61
C GLY A 26 -2.48 -11.38 -2.87
N PRO A 27 -2.76 -12.15 -1.81
CA PRO A 27 -3.24 -13.53 -1.92
C PRO A 27 -4.60 -13.65 -2.63
N TYR A 28 -5.41 -12.59 -2.56
CA TYR A 28 -6.73 -12.52 -3.17
C TYR A 28 -6.81 -11.55 -4.36
N MET A 29 -5.67 -10.99 -4.79
CA MET A 29 -5.60 -10.05 -5.93
C MET A 29 -6.50 -8.81 -5.78
N TYR A 30 -6.81 -8.40 -4.55
CA TYR A 30 -7.71 -7.27 -4.28
C TYR A 30 -7.01 -5.91 -4.25
N LEU A 31 -5.69 -5.89 -4.03
CA LEU A 31 -4.96 -4.63 -4.05
C LEU A 31 -4.55 -4.32 -5.49
N GLU A 32 -5.05 -3.23 -6.03
CA GLU A 32 -4.66 -2.69 -7.32
C GLU A 32 -3.65 -1.55 -7.16
N LEU A 33 -2.54 -1.61 -7.90
CA LEU A 33 -1.72 -0.43 -8.18
C LEU A 33 -2.06 0.07 -9.57
N MET A 34 -2.30 1.37 -9.73
CA MET A 34 -2.69 1.95 -11.01
C MET A 34 -1.95 3.26 -11.30
N THR A 35 -1.59 3.49 -12.55
CA THR A 35 -1.15 4.80 -13.00
C THR A 35 -2.35 5.70 -13.28
N SER A 36 -2.40 6.85 -12.61
CA SER A 36 -3.50 7.81 -12.74
C SER A 36 -2.97 9.24 -12.89
N GLY A 37 -3.78 10.09 -13.52
CA GLY A 37 -3.50 11.52 -13.60
C GLY A 37 -3.53 12.22 -12.24
N THR A 38 -4.22 11.62 -11.27
CA THR A 38 -4.39 12.13 -9.90
C THR A 38 -3.98 11.05 -8.89
N PRO A 39 -3.11 11.37 -7.93
CA PRO A 39 -2.74 10.46 -6.85
C PRO A 39 -3.91 10.22 -5.88
N GLY A 40 -3.99 9.03 -5.30
CA GLY A 40 -5.00 8.71 -4.31
C GLY A 40 -5.04 7.25 -3.90
N MET A 41 -6.02 6.96 -3.03
CA MET A 41 -6.32 5.63 -2.53
C MET A 41 -7.83 5.45 -2.45
N ASP A 42 -8.29 4.23 -2.71
CA ASP A 42 -9.66 3.80 -2.44
C ASP A 42 -9.73 2.44 -1.72
N GLY A 43 -10.92 1.83 -1.67
CA GLY A 43 -11.15 0.57 -0.98
C GLY A 43 -10.41 -0.63 -1.57
N GLY A 44 -9.82 -0.51 -2.75
CA GLY A 44 -9.03 -1.55 -3.40
C GLY A 44 -7.79 -1.06 -4.12
N SER A 45 -7.66 0.24 -4.40
CA SER A 45 -6.58 0.76 -5.24
C SER A 45 -5.68 1.77 -4.55
N ILE A 46 -4.43 1.81 -4.99
CA ILE A 46 -3.50 2.90 -4.76
C ILE A 46 -3.06 3.39 -6.14
N HIS A 47 -3.32 4.66 -6.43
CA HIS A 47 -3.17 5.19 -7.77
C HIS A 47 -2.42 6.52 -7.79
N GLY A 48 -1.76 6.83 -8.89
CA GLY A 48 -1.05 8.09 -9.09
C GLY A 48 -0.03 8.00 -10.23
N ARG A 49 0.73 9.06 -10.46
CA ARG A 49 1.85 8.99 -11.40
C ARG A 49 3.00 8.20 -10.79
N PRO A 50 3.94 7.68 -11.58
CA PRO A 50 5.13 7.00 -11.06
C PRO A 50 5.85 7.77 -9.94
N GLY A 51 6.00 9.10 -10.09
CA GLY A 51 6.60 9.95 -9.05
C GLY A 51 5.82 9.97 -7.74
N ASP A 52 4.48 9.93 -7.80
CA ASP A 52 3.63 9.88 -6.61
C ASP A 52 3.83 8.53 -5.90
N LEU A 53 3.78 7.43 -6.64
CA LEU A 53 3.98 6.08 -6.09
C LEU A 53 5.37 5.90 -5.46
N LEU A 54 6.40 6.54 -6.03
CA LEU A 54 7.75 6.60 -5.44
C LEU A 54 7.77 7.42 -4.14
N LEU A 55 7.04 8.55 -4.09
CA LEU A 55 6.92 9.36 -2.88
C LEU A 55 6.28 8.56 -1.75
N LEU A 56 5.16 7.86 -2.00
CA LEU A 56 4.55 6.99 -1.00
C LEU A 56 5.51 5.88 -0.55
N ALA A 57 6.23 5.24 -1.48
CA ALA A 57 7.20 4.22 -1.11
C ALA A 57 8.26 4.77 -0.12
N GLY A 58 8.73 5.99 -0.33
CA GLY A 58 9.62 6.69 0.59
C GLY A 58 8.97 6.95 1.96
N LEU A 59 7.74 7.47 1.98
CA LEU A 59 6.99 7.73 3.22
C LEU A 59 6.77 6.45 4.03
N ILE A 60 6.41 5.34 3.38
CA ILE A 60 6.24 4.04 4.06
C ILE A 60 7.54 3.64 4.76
N GLU A 61 8.67 3.72 4.07
CA GLU A 61 9.95 3.33 4.66
C GLU A 61 10.38 4.22 5.81
N GLU A 62 10.25 5.54 5.65
CA GLU A 62 10.56 6.50 6.70
C GLU A 62 9.75 6.21 7.96
N ARG A 63 8.43 6.01 7.81
CA ARG A 63 7.57 5.70 8.95
C ARG A 63 7.91 4.35 9.56
N LEU A 64 8.14 3.31 8.75
CA LEU A 64 8.49 1.99 9.27
C LEU A 64 9.83 2.00 10.02
N ALA A 65 10.80 2.80 9.59
CA ALA A 65 12.10 2.92 10.26
C ALA A 65 11.97 3.47 11.69
N SER A 66 10.99 4.35 11.95
CA SER A 66 10.74 4.91 13.28
C SER A 66 9.75 4.12 14.15
N THR A 67 9.15 3.05 13.63
CA THR A 67 8.05 2.30 14.27
C THR A 67 8.57 1.06 15.00
N ARG A 68 7.93 0.62 16.09
CA ARG A 68 8.28 -0.62 16.81
C ARG A 68 7.26 -1.73 16.55
N PRO A 69 7.59 -3.01 16.77
CA PRO A 69 6.59 -4.08 16.79
C PRO A 69 5.48 -3.76 17.79
N GLY A 70 4.22 -3.93 17.37
CA GLY A 70 3.02 -3.57 18.14
C GLY A 70 2.44 -2.20 17.78
N ASP A 71 3.22 -1.32 17.14
CA ASP A 71 2.75 -0.02 16.70
C ASP A 71 1.95 -0.11 15.39
N ARG A 72 1.01 0.82 15.25
CA ARG A 72 0.22 1.03 14.03
C ARG A 72 0.55 2.40 13.47
N VAL A 73 0.96 2.44 12.20
CA VAL A 73 1.18 3.68 11.45
C VAL A 73 -0.01 3.91 10.54
N ARG A 74 -0.51 5.14 10.52
CA ARG A 74 -1.49 5.59 9.55
C ARG A 74 -0.85 6.62 8.62
N ILE A 75 -0.88 6.34 7.33
CA ILE A 75 -0.44 7.26 6.27
C ILE A 75 -1.69 7.73 5.55
N GLU A 76 -2.08 8.97 5.84
CA GLU A 76 -3.07 9.67 5.05
C GLU A 76 -2.34 10.25 3.86
N TRP A 77 -2.65 9.76 2.66
CA TRP A 77 -1.97 10.29 1.48
C TRP A 77 -2.58 11.67 1.16
N GLU A 78 -1.86 12.71 1.53
CA GLU A 78 -2.18 14.14 1.36
C GLU A 78 -2.51 14.57 -0.08
N CYS A 79 -2.26 13.71 -1.06
CA CYS A 79 -2.52 13.95 -2.47
C CYS A 79 -3.84 13.33 -2.96
N ALA A 80 -4.44 12.42 -2.17
CA ALA A 80 -5.82 12.02 -2.36
C ALA A 80 -6.73 13.21 -1.96
N ALA A 81 -7.84 13.43 -2.67
CA ALA A 81 -8.84 14.38 -2.20
C ALA A 81 -9.20 14.06 -0.75
N ALA A 82 -9.09 15.06 0.13
CA ALA A 82 -9.12 14.85 1.58
C ALA A 82 -10.32 13.98 2.02
N GLY A 83 -10.03 12.87 2.71
CA GLY A 83 -11.00 12.20 3.60
C GLY A 83 -11.57 10.84 3.18
N SER A 84 -11.12 10.19 2.10
CA SER A 84 -11.72 8.91 1.69
C SER A 84 -11.00 7.66 2.26
N PHE A 85 -9.68 7.55 2.13
CA PHE A 85 -8.93 6.34 2.55
C PHE A 85 -7.55 6.66 3.10
N ALA A 86 -7.00 5.74 3.91
CA ALA A 86 -5.64 5.84 4.43
C ALA A 86 -4.99 4.46 4.48
N LEU A 87 -3.68 4.43 4.25
CA LEU A 87 -2.89 3.22 4.38
C LEU A 87 -2.52 3.01 5.85
N VAL A 88 -2.95 1.88 6.40
CA VAL A 88 -2.62 1.48 7.77
C VAL A 88 -1.57 0.38 7.71
N LEU A 89 -0.42 0.62 8.35
CA LEU A 89 0.67 -0.34 8.47
C LEU A 89 0.71 -0.85 9.91
N ASP A 90 0.42 -2.14 10.09
CA ASP A 90 0.56 -2.82 11.37
C ASP A 90 1.92 -3.51 11.44
N ARG A 91 2.85 -2.98 12.26
CA ARG A 91 4.16 -3.60 12.44
C ARG A 91 4.04 -4.71 13.48
N ARG A 92 4.27 -5.95 13.08
CA ARG A 92 4.23 -7.13 13.95
C ARG A 92 5.63 -7.74 14.11
N GLU A 93 5.76 -8.61 15.11
CA GLU A 93 6.92 -9.49 15.22
C GLU A 93 6.90 -10.51 14.07
N GLU A 94 8.08 -11.02 13.74
CA GLU A 94 8.22 -12.06 12.73
C GLU A 94 7.57 -13.36 13.23
N GLY A 95 6.80 -14.03 12.35
CA GLY A 95 6.09 -15.27 12.69
C GLY A 95 4.63 -15.11 13.09
N VAL A 96 4.11 -13.89 13.21
CA VAL A 96 2.67 -13.65 13.37
C VAL A 96 1.92 -14.02 12.09
N ASP A 97 0.90 -14.86 12.20
CA ASP A 97 0.02 -15.21 11.09
C ASP A 97 -0.95 -14.05 10.78
N PRO A 98 -0.87 -13.40 9.60
CA PRO A 98 -1.76 -12.32 9.23
C PRO A 98 -3.23 -12.72 9.21
N ALA A 99 -3.54 -13.98 8.86
CA ALA A 99 -4.91 -14.48 8.79
C ALA A 99 -5.56 -14.51 10.18
N SER A 100 -4.80 -14.86 11.21
CA SER A 100 -5.27 -14.86 12.61
C SER A 100 -5.66 -13.47 13.14
N LEU A 101 -5.23 -12.40 12.47
CA LEU A 101 -5.50 -11.02 12.86
C LEU A 101 -6.62 -10.36 12.04
N ASP A 102 -7.16 -11.05 11.03
CA ASP A 102 -8.25 -10.51 10.22
C ASP A 102 -9.59 -10.66 10.98
N PRO A 103 -10.23 -9.56 11.40
CA PRO A 103 -11.51 -9.63 12.10
C PRO A 103 -12.67 -10.11 11.22
N LEU A 104 -12.48 -10.18 9.90
CA LEU A 104 -13.46 -10.65 8.93
C LEU A 104 -13.28 -12.12 8.56
N LEU A 105 -12.18 -12.77 8.99
CA LEU A 105 -12.01 -14.21 8.84
C LEU A 105 -12.82 -14.95 9.92
N PRO A 106 -13.69 -15.91 9.56
CA PRO A 106 -14.39 -16.72 10.55
C PRO A 106 -13.39 -17.55 11.38
N PRO A 107 -13.66 -17.81 12.67
CA PRO A 107 -12.77 -18.62 13.48
C PRO A 107 -12.63 -20.02 12.86
N ALA A 108 -11.39 -20.51 12.80
CA ALA A 108 -11.13 -21.89 12.40
C ALA A 108 -11.84 -22.82 13.39
N GLY A 109 -12.81 -23.59 12.87
CA GLY A 109 -13.60 -24.56 13.65
C GLY A 109 -12.81 -25.79 14.05
#